data_AF-A0A968PQ16-F1
#
_entry.id   AF-A0A968PQ16-F1
#
_cell.length_a   1.000
_cell.length_b   1.000
_cell.length_c   1.000
_cell.angle_alpha   90.00
_cell.angle_beta   90.00
_cell.angle_gamma   90.00
#
_symmetry.space_group_name_H-M   'P 1'
#
loop_
_entity.id
_entity.type
_entity.pdbx_description
1 polymer ?
#
loop_
_entity_poly.entity_id
_entity_poly.type
_entity_poly.pdbx_seq_one_letter_code
_entity_poly.pdbx_strand_id
1 'polypeptide(L)'
;MKKVGLIVFAILLGVSLGTLAAISLSWKRATQLPEWYTSQKQAANLDATENALARDRIIQKITTTSGGTTRIDGELSATEVNQLVVGAIATNPGYGPVLEGTRDINTTIQNGQVQSGVVINLSEIPTEQLNPAEQALLERISRTFPALTDREIYVGLEGSPSFEQGRLLLSEDTVVRVGDLRLTLNQLQNLFGISREQIEQQINQKLQQEGLDLSSVEFQGDRAVVQGEVRSP
;
A
#
# COMPACT_ATOMS: atom_id res chain seq x y z
N MET A 1 15.39 6.47 -14.30
CA MET A 1 14.52 7.24 -13.38
C MET A 1 14.07 6.29 -12.27
N LYS A 2 14.53 6.48 -11.02
CA LYS A 2 14.44 5.50 -9.92
C LYS A 2 13.82 6.11 -8.64
N LYS A 3 12.62 6.69 -8.71
CA LYS A 3 12.03 7.49 -7.60
C LYS A 3 10.69 6.96 -7.05
N VAL A 4 10.31 5.72 -7.34
CA VAL A 4 8.95 5.22 -7.06
C VAL A 4 8.84 4.48 -5.70
N GLY A 5 9.94 4.32 -4.97
CA GLY A 5 9.96 3.69 -3.65
C GLY A 5 9.30 4.50 -2.50
N LEU A 6 8.96 5.76 -2.76
CA LEU A 6 8.98 6.77 -1.70
C LEU A 6 7.70 6.90 -0.86
N ILE A 7 6.50 6.49 -1.29
CA ILE A 7 5.25 6.92 -0.62
C ILE A 7 4.86 6.09 0.61
N VAL A 8 5.00 4.76 0.61
CA VAL A 8 4.75 3.96 1.83
C VAL A 8 5.68 4.40 2.96
N PHE A 9 6.92 4.76 2.58
CA PHE A 9 7.89 5.32 3.50
C PHE A 9 7.53 6.77 3.87
N ALA A 10 7.20 7.63 2.90
CA ALA A 10 6.83 9.04 3.11
C ALA A 10 5.60 9.20 4.02
N ILE A 11 4.65 8.27 3.99
CA ILE A 11 3.47 8.23 4.85
C ILE A 11 3.81 8.23 6.37
N LEU A 12 5.03 7.86 6.77
CA LEU A 12 5.52 7.85 8.17
C LEU A 12 6.11 9.18 8.69
N LEU A 13 6.36 10.19 7.85
CA LEU A 13 7.31 11.30 8.09
C LEU A 13 6.83 12.73 8.45
N GLY A 14 5.71 12.88 9.11
CA GLY A 14 4.99 14.15 9.13
C GLY A 14 5.10 14.83 10.45
N VAL A 15 6.32 15.23 10.82
CA VAL A 15 6.52 16.21 11.87
C VAL A 15 7.28 17.38 11.25
N SER A 16 6.51 18.40 10.86
CA SER A 16 6.98 19.77 10.88
C SER A 16 7.11 20.18 12.35
N LEU A 17 8.26 20.76 12.69
CA LEU A 17 8.60 21.27 14.01
C LEU A 17 7.59 22.34 14.43
N GLY A 18 6.56 21.96 15.17
CA GLY A 18 5.50 22.90 15.52
C GLY A 18 4.47 22.41 16.54
N THR A 19 4.83 21.54 17.49
CA THR A 19 4.21 21.41 18.83
C THR A 19 4.79 20.18 19.55
N LEU A 20 5.86 20.36 20.33
CA LEU A 20 6.52 19.26 21.06
C LEU A 20 5.75 18.75 22.30
N ALA A 21 4.63 19.38 22.67
CA ALA A 21 3.90 19.05 23.90
C ALA A 21 2.82 17.96 23.74
N ALA A 22 2.33 17.66 22.53
CA ALA A 22 1.24 16.69 22.30
C ALA A 22 1.72 15.27 21.93
N ILE A 23 3.03 15.09 21.71
CA ILE A 23 3.57 13.88 21.08
C ILE A 23 3.73 12.74 22.10
N SER A 24 4.02 13.03 23.38
CA SER A 24 4.30 12.00 24.40
C SER A 24 3.13 11.06 24.74
N LEU A 25 1.88 11.50 24.59
CA LEU A 25 0.69 10.68 24.87
C LEU A 25 0.16 9.91 23.63
N SER A 26 0.64 10.25 22.44
CA SER A 26 0.18 9.67 21.16
C SER A 26 0.94 8.39 20.78
N TRP A 27 2.05 8.09 21.45
CA TRP A 27 2.96 6.99 21.10
C TRP A 27 2.35 5.60 21.22
N LYS A 28 1.58 5.35 22.28
CA LYS A 28 0.92 4.05 22.48
C LYS A 28 -0.09 3.76 21.35
N ARG A 29 -0.68 4.81 20.76
CA ARG A 29 -1.58 4.70 19.60
C ARG A 29 -0.78 4.47 18.31
N ALA A 30 0.32 5.18 18.11
CA ALA A 30 1.16 5.00 16.93
C ALA A 30 1.77 3.59 16.79
N THR A 31 2.07 2.92 17.90
CA THR A 31 2.64 1.55 17.90
C THR A 31 1.62 0.44 18.11
N GLN A 32 0.32 0.74 18.07
CA GLN A 32 -0.69 -0.31 18.15
C GLN A 32 -0.77 -1.04 16.83
N LEU A 33 -0.66 -2.37 16.92
CA LEU A 33 -0.76 -3.26 15.78
C LEU A 33 -2.24 -3.61 15.57
N PRO A 34 -2.69 -3.75 14.32
CA PRO A 34 -4.07 -4.05 14.02
C PRO A 34 -4.44 -5.46 14.49
N GLU A 35 -5.72 -5.64 14.83
CA GLU A 35 -6.22 -6.92 15.35
C GLU A 35 -5.90 -8.10 14.42
N TRP A 36 -6.02 -7.91 13.10
CA TRP A 36 -5.71 -8.94 12.10
C TRP A 36 -4.29 -9.47 12.24
N TYR A 37 -3.30 -8.61 12.50
CA TYR A 37 -1.90 -9.01 12.64
C TYR A 37 -1.65 -9.74 13.97
N THR A 38 -2.29 -9.27 15.04
CA THR A 38 -2.13 -9.91 16.36
C THR A 38 -2.86 -11.26 16.46
N SER A 39 -3.92 -11.45 15.67
CA SER A 39 -4.78 -12.64 15.70
C SER A 39 -4.36 -13.70 14.68
N GLN A 40 -3.81 -13.29 13.52
CA GLN A 40 -3.26 -14.19 12.51
C GLN A 40 -1.75 -13.98 12.42
N LYS A 41 -0.97 -14.91 13.00
CA LYS A 41 0.49 -14.94 12.81
C LYS A 41 0.87 -15.64 11.50
N GLN A 42 0.32 -15.20 10.37
CA GLN A 42 0.71 -15.72 9.08
C GLN A 42 1.35 -14.61 8.26
N ALA A 43 2.68 -14.57 8.28
CA ALA A 43 3.45 -13.60 7.53
C ALA A 43 3.10 -13.65 6.04
N ALA A 44 2.97 -12.48 5.43
CA ALA A 44 2.85 -12.35 3.98
C ALA A 44 3.98 -13.11 3.30
N ASN A 45 3.62 -13.91 2.30
CA ASN A 45 4.60 -14.52 1.43
C ASN A 45 5.16 -13.43 0.51
N LEU A 46 6.42 -13.05 0.69
CA LEU A 46 7.10 -12.03 -0.11
C LEU A 46 7.98 -12.63 -1.21
N ASP A 47 7.90 -13.94 -1.46
CA ASP A 47 8.64 -14.57 -2.56
C ASP A 47 8.11 -14.06 -3.91
N ALA A 48 8.98 -13.41 -4.69
CA ALA A 48 8.59 -12.79 -5.95
C ALA A 48 8.09 -13.81 -6.99
N THR A 49 8.59 -15.05 -6.95
CA THR A 49 8.22 -16.10 -7.92
C THR A 49 6.82 -16.63 -7.61
N GLU A 50 6.57 -16.99 -6.35
CA GLU A 50 5.26 -17.49 -5.94
C GLU A 50 4.17 -16.43 -6.10
N ASN A 51 4.47 -15.17 -5.80
CA ASN A 51 3.55 -14.07 -6.02
C ASN A 51 3.28 -13.79 -7.50
N ALA A 52 4.28 -13.90 -8.37
CA ALA A 52 4.06 -13.80 -9.81
C ALA A 52 3.11 -14.90 -10.31
N LEU A 53 3.29 -16.15 -9.84
CA LEU A 53 2.40 -17.27 -10.18
C LEU A 53 0.99 -17.11 -9.61
N ALA A 54 0.84 -16.53 -8.42
CA ALA A 54 -0.46 -16.24 -7.82
C ALA A 54 -1.19 -15.16 -8.64
N ARG A 55 -0.48 -14.08 -8.99
CA ARG A 55 -0.99 -13.02 -9.86
C ARG A 55 -1.46 -13.58 -11.19
N ASP A 56 -0.64 -14.36 -11.88
CA ASP A 56 -0.98 -14.89 -13.21
C ASP A 56 -2.25 -15.76 -13.17
N ARG A 57 -2.45 -16.52 -12.08
CA ARG A 57 -3.70 -17.28 -11.83
C ARG A 57 -4.91 -16.38 -11.65
N ILE A 58 -4.77 -15.28 -10.90
CA ILE A 58 -5.85 -14.31 -10.70
C ILE A 58 -6.20 -13.62 -12.02
N ILE A 59 -5.20 -13.20 -12.80
CA ILE A 59 -5.42 -12.59 -14.11
C ILE A 59 -6.12 -13.57 -15.05
N GLN A 60 -5.71 -14.85 -15.08
CA GLN A 60 -6.39 -15.87 -15.86
C GLN A 60 -7.86 -16.07 -15.45
N LYS A 61 -8.18 -15.95 -14.15
CA LYS A 61 -9.56 -16.07 -13.64
C LYS A 61 -10.47 -14.95 -14.18
N ILE A 62 -9.96 -13.72 -14.24
CA ILE A 62 -10.75 -12.54 -14.63
C ILE A 62 -10.65 -12.20 -16.11
N THR A 63 -9.90 -12.97 -16.90
CA THR A 63 -9.73 -12.73 -18.34
C THR A 63 -10.49 -13.75 -19.17
N THR A 64 -11.18 -13.24 -20.18
CA THR A 64 -11.85 -14.07 -21.20
C THR A 64 -11.34 -13.68 -22.57
N THR A 65 -10.83 -14.66 -23.32
CA THR A 65 -10.39 -14.44 -24.70
C THR A 65 -11.48 -14.93 -25.66
N SER A 66 -12.01 -14.01 -26.47
CA SER A 66 -12.99 -14.34 -27.52
C SER A 66 -12.69 -13.55 -28.77
N GLY A 67 -12.67 -14.22 -29.93
CA GLY A 67 -12.48 -13.57 -31.24
C GLY A 67 -11.14 -12.83 -31.41
N GLY A 68 -10.10 -13.19 -30.64
CA GLY A 68 -8.78 -12.53 -30.69
C GLY A 68 -8.63 -11.31 -29.77
N THR A 69 -9.67 -10.97 -29.00
CA THR A 69 -9.63 -9.91 -27.99
C THR A 69 -9.66 -10.53 -26.59
N THR A 70 -8.73 -10.12 -25.73
CA THR A 70 -8.72 -10.50 -24.30
C THR A 70 -9.37 -9.39 -23.49
N ARG A 71 -10.52 -9.70 -22.88
CA ARG A 71 -11.27 -8.76 -22.02
C ARG A 71 -11.08 -9.15 -20.56
N ILE A 72 -11.05 -8.15 -19.68
CA ILE A 72 -11.11 -8.33 -18.24
C ILE A 72 -12.58 -8.16 -17.85
N ASP A 73 -13.16 -9.18 -17.23
CA ASP A 73 -14.50 -9.15 -16.65
C ASP A 73 -14.57 -10.23 -15.58
N GLY A 74 -14.65 -9.84 -14.30
CA GLY A 74 -14.67 -10.80 -13.22
C GLY A 74 -14.78 -10.20 -11.83
N GLU A 75 -14.94 -11.10 -10.86
CA GLU A 75 -15.01 -10.77 -9.44
C GLU A 75 -13.75 -11.26 -8.72
N LEU A 76 -13.18 -10.38 -7.91
CA LEU A 76 -12.05 -10.62 -7.03
C LEU A 76 -12.52 -10.59 -5.57
N SER A 77 -12.27 -11.67 -4.85
CA SER A 77 -12.43 -11.71 -3.40
C SER A 77 -11.38 -10.82 -2.71
N ALA A 78 -11.63 -10.44 -1.46
CA ALA A 78 -10.63 -9.73 -0.65
C ALA A 78 -9.27 -10.45 -0.58
N THR A 79 -9.27 -11.79 -0.53
CA THR A 79 -8.03 -12.59 -0.54
C THR A 79 -7.25 -12.43 -1.84
N GLU A 80 -7.94 -12.46 -3.00
CA GLU A 80 -7.30 -12.27 -4.30
C GLU A 80 -6.78 -10.84 -4.46
N VAL A 81 -7.53 -9.83 -4.00
CA VAL A 81 -7.05 -8.45 -3.97
C VAL A 81 -5.81 -8.31 -3.07
N ASN A 82 -5.80 -8.96 -1.90
CA ASN A 82 -4.62 -8.99 -1.05
C ASN A 82 -3.41 -9.62 -1.77
N GLN A 83 -3.60 -10.75 -2.44
CA GLN A 83 -2.52 -11.41 -3.21
C GLN A 83 -1.98 -10.52 -4.33
N LEU A 84 -2.84 -9.77 -5.02
CA LEU A 84 -2.40 -8.80 -6.03
C LEU A 84 -1.57 -7.67 -5.40
N VAL A 85 -1.98 -7.14 -4.25
CA VAL A 85 -1.24 -6.09 -3.53
C VAL A 85 0.11 -6.61 -3.04
N VAL A 86 0.13 -7.77 -2.39
CA VAL A 86 1.37 -8.44 -1.94
C VAL A 86 2.31 -8.66 -3.12
N GLY A 87 1.80 -9.19 -4.24
CA GLY A 87 2.61 -9.42 -5.44
C GLY A 87 3.13 -8.14 -6.09
N ALA A 88 2.32 -7.08 -6.15
CA ALA A 88 2.76 -5.78 -6.67
C ALA A 88 3.90 -5.18 -5.83
N ILE A 89 3.89 -5.42 -4.52
CA ILE A 89 4.92 -4.97 -3.58
C ILE A 89 6.17 -5.85 -3.68
N ALA A 90 6.02 -7.17 -3.61
CA ALA A 90 7.10 -8.15 -3.64
C ALA A 90 7.91 -8.13 -4.94
N THR A 91 7.26 -7.85 -6.08
CA THR A 91 7.92 -7.82 -7.39
C THR A 91 8.50 -6.45 -7.76
N ASN A 92 8.34 -5.42 -6.91
CA ASN A 92 8.87 -4.10 -7.19
C ASN A 92 10.34 -4.00 -6.76
N PRO A 93 11.29 -3.83 -7.69
CA PRO A 93 12.72 -3.74 -7.36
C PRO A 93 13.07 -2.56 -6.45
N GLY A 94 12.23 -1.52 -6.44
CA GLY A 94 12.41 -0.34 -5.58
C GLY A 94 12.08 -0.58 -4.10
N TYR A 95 11.44 -1.70 -3.75
CA TYR A 95 11.09 -2.01 -2.36
C TYR A 95 11.98 -3.07 -1.72
N GLY A 96 12.89 -3.72 -2.45
CA GLY A 96 13.71 -4.85 -1.96
C GLY A 96 14.24 -4.67 -0.53
N PRO A 97 15.01 -3.59 -0.23
CA PRO A 97 15.48 -3.34 1.12
C PRO A 97 14.36 -3.18 2.16
N VAL A 98 13.24 -2.54 1.81
CA VAL A 98 12.10 -2.34 2.71
C VAL A 98 11.34 -3.65 2.95
N LEU A 99 11.36 -4.58 1.99
CA LEU A 99 10.74 -5.91 2.15
C LEU A 99 11.42 -6.73 3.24
N GLU A 100 12.72 -6.56 3.48
CA GLU A 100 13.43 -7.26 4.56
C GLU A 100 12.88 -6.89 5.94
N GLY A 101 12.47 -5.62 6.12
CA GLY A 101 11.79 -5.16 7.33
C GLY A 101 10.28 -5.45 7.35
N THR A 102 9.70 -5.98 6.28
CA THR A 102 8.25 -6.19 6.18
C THR A 102 7.84 -7.51 6.85
N ARG A 103 6.91 -7.44 7.79
CA ARG A 103 6.38 -8.60 8.51
C ARG A 103 5.18 -9.22 7.84
N ASP A 104 4.26 -8.36 7.46
CA ASP A 104 2.99 -8.80 6.91
C ASP A 104 2.33 -7.67 6.12
N ILE A 105 1.48 -8.05 5.17
CA ILE A 105 0.71 -7.18 4.32
C ILE A 105 -0.70 -7.73 4.30
N ASN A 106 -1.67 -6.87 4.56
CA ASN A 106 -3.06 -7.24 4.55
C ASN A 106 -3.90 -6.19 3.83
N THR A 107 -4.79 -6.69 2.99
CA THR A 107 -5.80 -5.91 2.29
C THR A 107 -7.14 -6.56 2.50
N THR A 108 -8.09 -5.79 3.03
CA THR A 108 -9.47 -6.20 3.24
C THR A 108 -10.40 -5.30 2.45
N ILE A 109 -11.53 -5.87 2.06
CA ILE A 109 -12.64 -5.14 1.46
C ILE A 109 -13.84 -5.40 2.36
N GLN A 110 -14.45 -4.34 2.87
CA GLN A 110 -15.63 -4.47 3.71
C GLN A 110 -16.58 -3.30 3.47
N ASN A 111 -17.82 -3.60 3.11
CA ASN A 111 -18.86 -2.61 2.81
C ASN A 111 -18.41 -1.58 1.75
N GLY A 112 -17.66 -2.03 0.74
CA GLY A 112 -17.10 -1.14 -0.30
C GLY A 112 -15.90 -0.30 0.12
N GLN A 113 -15.50 -0.33 1.40
CA GLN A 113 -14.23 0.25 1.86
C GLN A 113 -13.09 -0.74 1.65
N VAL A 114 -11.98 -0.22 1.16
CA VAL A 114 -10.71 -0.92 1.04
C VAL A 114 -9.80 -0.46 2.17
N GLN A 115 -9.30 -1.41 2.95
CA GLN A 115 -8.23 -1.17 3.90
C GLN A 115 -7.03 -2.00 3.48
N SER A 116 -5.94 -1.34 3.08
CA SER A 116 -4.68 -2.00 2.71
C SER A 116 -3.55 -1.46 3.58
N GLY A 117 -2.72 -2.33 4.13
CA GLY A 117 -1.57 -1.89 4.90
C GLY A 117 -0.55 -2.96 5.18
N VAL A 118 0.53 -2.54 5.80
CA VAL A 118 1.74 -3.29 6.03
C VAL A 118 2.20 -3.13 7.47
N VAL A 119 2.73 -4.19 8.05
CA VAL A 119 3.47 -4.15 9.31
C VAL A 119 4.95 -4.22 9.00
N ILE A 120 5.71 -3.23 9.47
CA ILE A 120 7.15 -3.09 9.18
C ILE A 120 7.92 -2.95 10.49
N ASN A 121 9.06 -3.63 10.61
CA ASN A 121 10.09 -3.35 11.60
C ASN A 121 11.19 -2.50 10.96
N LEU A 122 11.34 -1.25 11.40
CA LEU A 122 12.29 -0.32 10.82
C LEU A 122 13.76 -0.68 11.10
N SER A 123 14.06 -1.36 12.21
CA SER A 123 15.43 -1.78 12.55
C SER A 123 15.95 -2.92 11.69
N GLU A 124 15.08 -3.58 10.93
CA GLU A 124 15.44 -4.69 10.04
C GLU A 124 15.56 -4.27 8.58
N ILE A 125 15.38 -2.99 8.27
CA ILE A 125 15.64 -2.44 6.94
C ILE A 125 17.16 -2.23 6.80
N PRO A 126 17.84 -2.88 5.84
CA PRO A 126 19.27 -2.70 5.59
C PRO A 126 19.53 -1.31 5.00
N THR A 127 19.79 -0.35 5.89
CA THR A 127 19.88 1.07 5.56
C THR A 127 20.92 1.38 4.49
N GLU A 128 22.00 0.61 4.44
CA GLU A 128 23.09 0.71 3.47
C GLU A 128 22.66 0.35 2.03
N GLN A 129 21.57 -0.39 1.87
CA GLN A 129 21.00 -0.74 0.56
C GLN A 129 19.97 0.30 0.07
N LEU A 130 19.54 1.20 0.94
CA LEU A 130 18.63 2.29 0.60
C LEU A 130 19.33 3.38 -0.22
N ASN A 131 18.56 4.13 -1.00
CA ASN A 131 19.10 5.31 -1.67
C ASN A 131 19.28 6.48 -0.67
N PRO A 132 20.07 7.52 -1.00
CA PRO A 132 20.37 8.61 -0.06
C PRO A 132 19.14 9.34 0.49
N ALA A 133 18.06 9.44 -0.29
CA ALA A 133 16.83 10.07 0.17
C ALA A 133 16.12 9.19 1.20
N GLU A 134 16.02 7.88 0.96
CA GLU A 134 15.45 6.90 1.89
C GLU A 134 16.27 6.79 3.19
N GLN A 135 17.59 6.83 3.10
CA GLN A 135 18.48 6.83 4.28
C GLN A 135 18.25 8.05 5.16
N ALA A 136 18.30 9.26 4.58
CA ALA A 136 18.05 10.50 5.31
C ALA A 136 16.66 10.51 5.95
N LEU A 137 15.72 9.82 5.31
CA LEU A 137 14.35 9.74 5.75
C LEU A 137 14.20 8.79 6.94
N LEU A 138 14.78 7.59 6.86
CA LEU A 138 14.80 6.65 7.97
C LEU A 138 15.53 7.26 9.18
N GLU A 139 16.63 7.95 8.95
CA GLU A 139 17.37 8.66 9.99
C GLU A 139 16.52 9.75 10.66
N ARG A 140 15.75 10.53 9.89
CA ARG A 140 14.82 11.53 10.44
C ARG A 140 13.72 10.86 11.28
N ILE A 141 13.18 9.72 10.85
CA ILE A 141 12.20 8.96 11.64
C ILE A 141 12.83 8.52 12.96
N SER A 142 13.98 7.85 12.92
CA SER A 142 14.63 7.33 14.12
C SER A 142 14.99 8.43 15.13
N ARG A 143 15.36 9.63 14.64
CA ARG A 143 15.64 10.80 15.51
C ARG A 143 14.37 11.45 16.06
N THR A 144 13.31 11.54 15.27
CA THR A 144 12.07 12.24 15.65
C THR A 144 11.15 11.34 16.48
N PHE A 145 11.15 10.06 16.18
CA PHE A 145 10.29 9.04 16.77
C PHE A 145 11.12 7.82 17.24
N PRO A 146 12.02 7.95 18.24
CA PRO A 146 12.90 6.86 18.65
C PRO A 146 12.16 5.58 19.08
N ALA A 147 10.92 5.72 19.56
CA ALA A 147 10.06 4.61 19.95
C ALA A 147 9.60 3.72 18.77
N LEU A 148 9.80 4.16 17.53
CA LEU A 148 9.44 3.44 16.30
C LEU A 148 10.61 2.58 15.78
N THR A 149 11.85 2.87 16.18
CA THR A 149 13.04 2.27 15.57
C THR A 149 13.11 0.75 15.78
N ASP A 150 12.80 0.27 16.98
CA ASP A 150 12.98 -1.15 17.35
C ASP A 150 11.65 -1.92 17.50
N ARG A 151 10.63 -1.53 16.73
CA ARG A 151 9.27 -2.06 16.90
C ARG A 151 8.57 -2.24 15.56
N GLU A 152 7.64 -3.19 15.57
CA GLU A 152 6.70 -3.38 14.47
C GLU A 152 5.67 -2.25 14.45
N ILE A 153 5.46 -1.66 13.28
CA ILE A 153 4.58 -0.52 13.06
C ILE A 153 3.65 -0.85 11.92
N TYR A 154 2.36 -0.61 12.14
CA TYR A 154 1.37 -0.68 11.08
C TYR A 154 1.27 0.64 10.33
N VAL A 155 1.32 0.56 9.01
CA VAL A 155 1.03 1.66 8.10
C VAL A 155 0.01 1.20 7.08
N GLY A 156 -1.07 1.95 6.87
CA GLY A 156 -2.09 1.58 5.90
C GLY A 156 -2.86 2.74 5.33
N LEU A 157 -3.67 2.44 4.33
CA LEU A 157 -4.65 3.31 3.71
C LEU A 157 -6.03 2.69 3.88
N GLU A 158 -7.01 3.49 4.27
CA GLU A 158 -8.40 3.10 4.44
C GLU A 158 -9.29 4.11 3.69
N GLY A 159 -10.14 3.65 2.79
CA GLY A 159 -11.01 4.54 2.02
C GLY A 159 -11.91 3.81 1.03
N SER A 160 -12.67 4.57 0.25
CA SER A 160 -13.59 4.04 -0.76
C SER A 160 -13.16 4.53 -2.15
N PRO A 161 -12.11 3.93 -2.75
CA PRO A 161 -11.58 4.41 -4.02
C PRO A 161 -12.62 4.25 -5.13
N SER A 162 -12.67 5.21 -6.04
CA SER A 162 -13.47 5.14 -7.26
C SER A 162 -12.57 4.95 -8.48
N PHE A 163 -13.14 4.41 -9.57
CA PHE A 163 -12.47 4.39 -10.86
C PHE A 163 -13.20 5.30 -11.84
N GLU A 164 -12.50 6.31 -12.33
CA GLU A 164 -13.01 7.26 -13.30
C GLU A 164 -12.04 7.38 -14.46
N GLN A 165 -12.54 7.17 -15.69
CA GLN A 165 -11.76 7.28 -16.92
C GLN A 165 -10.49 6.40 -16.90
N GLY A 166 -10.61 5.17 -16.40
CA GLY A 166 -9.51 4.21 -16.29
C GLY A 166 -8.45 4.58 -15.26
N ARG A 167 -8.77 5.45 -14.30
CA ARG A 167 -7.88 5.83 -13.19
C ARG A 167 -8.55 5.64 -11.85
N LEU A 168 -7.79 5.09 -10.91
CA LEU A 168 -8.14 5.04 -9.50
C LEU A 168 -8.05 6.44 -8.90
N LEU A 169 -9.11 6.87 -8.25
CA LEU A 169 -9.21 8.09 -7.46
C LEU A 169 -9.46 7.73 -5.99
N LEU A 170 -8.83 8.46 -5.08
CA LEU A 170 -9.03 8.31 -3.65
C LEU A 170 -10.13 9.26 -3.18
N SER A 171 -11.08 8.72 -2.44
CA SER A 171 -12.19 9.49 -1.88
C SER A 171 -11.75 10.54 -0.85
N GLU A 172 -12.59 11.54 -0.59
CA GLU A 172 -12.37 12.59 0.41
C GLU A 172 -12.19 12.10 1.84
N ASP A 173 -12.85 11.00 2.18
CA ASP A 173 -12.75 10.32 3.47
C ASP A 173 -11.58 9.34 3.56
N THR A 174 -10.76 9.21 2.52
CA THR A 174 -9.57 8.35 2.58
C THR A 174 -8.63 8.83 3.69
N VAL A 175 -8.24 7.90 4.56
CA VAL A 175 -7.30 8.13 5.64
C VAL A 175 -6.10 7.22 5.54
N VAL A 176 -4.96 7.77 5.93
CA VAL A 176 -3.76 7.04 6.23
C VAL A 176 -3.78 6.63 7.69
N ARG A 177 -3.45 5.38 7.98
CA ARG A 177 -3.27 4.85 9.32
C ARG A 177 -1.80 4.65 9.64
N VAL A 178 -1.38 5.11 10.82
CA VAL A 178 -0.09 4.76 11.44
C VAL A 178 -0.39 4.26 12.85
N GLY A 179 -0.39 2.94 13.02
CA GLY A 179 -1.04 2.27 14.14
C GLY A 179 -2.52 2.66 14.25
N ASP A 180 -2.90 3.29 15.36
CA ASP A 180 -4.24 3.84 15.61
C ASP A 180 -4.40 5.30 15.18
N LEU A 181 -3.33 5.98 14.78
CA LEU A 181 -3.43 7.35 14.29
C LEU A 181 -4.10 7.33 12.91
N ARG A 182 -5.16 8.11 12.75
CA ARG A 182 -5.86 8.32 11.48
C ARG A 182 -5.53 9.72 10.98
N LEU A 183 -4.90 9.79 9.81
CA LEU A 183 -4.47 11.03 9.16
C LEU A 183 -5.25 11.20 7.86
N THR A 184 -5.96 12.31 7.72
CA THR A 184 -6.56 12.69 6.44
C THR A 184 -5.47 12.99 5.40
N LEU A 185 -5.79 12.88 4.12
CA LEU A 185 -4.83 13.22 3.05
C LEU A 185 -4.37 14.69 3.13
N ASN A 186 -5.21 15.61 3.60
CA ASN A 186 -4.83 17.01 3.85
C ASN A 186 -3.79 17.14 4.96
N GLN A 187 -3.93 16.38 6.05
CA GLN A 187 -2.92 16.32 7.10
C GLN A 187 -1.62 15.71 6.56
N LEU A 188 -1.72 14.70 5.70
CA LEU A 188 -0.57 14.10 5.06
C LEU A 188 0.17 15.11 4.15
N GLN A 189 -0.56 15.94 3.42
CA GLN A 189 0.04 17.00 2.62
C GLN A 189 0.72 18.05 3.50
N ASN A 190 0.05 18.53 4.54
CA ASN A 190 0.56 19.59 5.40
C ASN A 190 1.79 19.17 6.22
N LEU A 191 1.81 17.92 6.68
CA LEU A 191 2.86 17.42 7.55
C LEU A 191 4.03 16.81 6.76
N PHE A 192 3.76 16.17 5.62
CA PHE A 192 4.71 15.32 4.90
C PHE A 192 4.97 15.82 3.46
N GLY A 193 4.18 16.78 2.97
CA GLY A 193 4.24 17.25 1.58
C GLY A 193 3.69 16.24 0.56
N ILE A 194 2.95 15.23 1.03
CA ILE A 194 2.37 14.17 0.17
C ILE A 194 0.92 14.53 -0.13
N SER A 195 0.65 14.91 -1.38
CA SER A 195 -0.70 15.22 -1.82
C SER A 195 -1.46 13.95 -2.24
N ARG A 196 -2.80 14.03 -2.27
CA ARG A 196 -3.66 12.97 -2.81
C ARG A 196 -3.20 12.56 -4.21
N GLU A 197 -2.98 13.54 -5.07
CA GLU A 197 -2.67 13.34 -6.49
C GLU A 197 -1.37 12.57 -6.66
N GLN A 198 -0.39 12.76 -5.76
CA GLN A 198 0.85 12.00 -5.79
C GLN A 198 0.63 10.52 -5.46
N ILE A 199 -0.24 10.23 -4.50
CA ILE A 199 -0.60 8.84 -4.13
C ILE A 199 -1.34 8.19 -5.31
N GLU A 200 -2.38 8.85 -5.82
CA GLU A 200 -3.14 8.38 -6.98
C GLU A 200 -2.23 8.16 -8.19
N GLN A 201 -1.33 9.09 -8.48
CA GLN A 201 -0.39 8.97 -9.59
C GLN A 201 0.48 7.72 -9.46
N GLN A 202 0.99 7.41 -8.27
CA GLN A 202 1.80 6.21 -8.06
C GLN A 202 1.00 4.92 -8.19
N ILE A 203 -0.20 4.87 -7.63
CA ILE A 203 -1.09 3.71 -7.75
C ILE A 203 -1.43 3.47 -9.22
N ASN A 204 -1.87 4.50 -9.94
CA ASN A 204 -2.23 4.40 -11.36
C ASN A 204 -1.04 4.03 -12.24
N GLN A 205 0.17 4.55 -11.97
CA GLN A 205 1.38 4.14 -12.67
C GLN A 205 1.69 2.67 -12.46
N LYS A 206 1.51 2.15 -11.24
CA LYS A 206 1.73 0.73 -10.95
C LYS A 206 0.72 -0.16 -11.66
N LEU A 207 -0.57 0.20 -11.66
CA LEU A 207 -1.61 -0.53 -12.39
C LEU A 207 -1.28 -0.62 -13.91
N GLN A 208 -0.83 0.49 -14.50
CA GLN A 208 -0.41 0.53 -15.91
C GLN A 208 0.84 -0.32 -16.17
N GLN A 209 1.82 -0.32 -15.26
CA GLN A 209 3.02 -1.16 -15.38
C GLN A 209 2.72 -2.65 -15.31
N GLU A 210 1.68 -3.05 -14.57
CA GLU A 210 1.19 -4.43 -14.54
C GLU A 210 0.35 -4.80 -15.77
N GLY A 211 0.19 -3.89 -16.75
CA GLY A 211 -0.55 -4.16 -17.99
C GLY A 211 -2.07 -4.24 -17.81
N LEU A 212 -2.59 -3.78 -16.66
CA LEU A 212 -4.01 -3.79 -16.34
C LEU A 212 -4.65 -2.49 -16.84
N ASP A 213 -5.25 -2.53 -18.04
CA ASP A 213 -6.05 -1.43 -18.58
C ASP A 213 -7.51 -1.60 -18.13
N LEU A 214 -7.73 -1.31 -16.84
CA LEU A 214 -9.04 -1.43 -16.22
C LEU A 214 -9.92 -0.25 -16.63
N SER A 215 -11.10 -0.54 -17.18
CA SER A 215 -12.12 0.48 -17.46
C SER A 215 -12.94 0.83 -16.22
N SER A 216 -13.15 -0.13 -15.32
CA SER A 216 -13.85 0.09 -14.06
C SER A 216 -13.41 -0.90 -12.97
N VAL A 217 -13.50 -0.44 -11.72
CA VAL A 217 -13.43 -1.28 -10.52
C VAL A 217 -14.50 -0.79 -9.56
N GLU A 218 -15.37 -1.70 -9.12
CA GLU A 218 -16.40 -1.41 -8.13
C GLU A 218 -16.22 -2.32 -6.92
N PHE A 219 -16.15 -1.73 -5.73
CA PHE A 219 -16.09 -2.47 -4.48
C PHE A 219 -17.50 -2.69 -3.95
N GLN A 220 -18.00 -3.92 -4.05
CA GLN A 220 -19.37 -4.29 -3.68
C GLN A 220 -19.35 -5.31 -2.54
N GLY A 221 -19.77 -4.91 -1.34
CA GLY A 221 -19.70 -5.77 -0.16
C GLY A 221 -18.24 -6.05 0.21
N ASP A 222 -17.79 -7.29 0.03
CA ASP A 222 -16.46 -7.84 0.38
C ASP A 222 -15.61 -8.24 -0.85
N ARG A 223 -16.02 -7.80 -2.04
CA ARG A 223 -15.39 -8.13 -3.33
C ARG A 223 -15.19 -6.89 -4.20
N ALA A 224 -14.27 -7.02 -5.15
CA ALA A 224 -14.06 -6.06 -6.22
C ALA A 224 -14.55 -6.65 -7.55
N VAL A 225 -15.42 -5.94 -8.24
CA VAL A 225 -15.85 -6.25 -9.60
C VAL A 225 -14.98 -5.44 -10.55
N VAL A 226 -14.27 -6.11 -11.46
CA VAL A 226 -13.30 -5.48 -12.38
C VAL A 226 -13.73 -5.67 -13.82
N GLN A 227 -13.60 -4.62 -14.61
CA GLN A 227 -13.81 -4.67 -16.05
C GLN A 227 -12.70 -3.92 -16.78
N GLY A 228 -12.35 -4.36 -17.98
CA GLY A 228 -11.34 -3.72 -18.80
C GLY A 228 -10.87 -4.57 -19.97
N GLU A 229 -9.66 -4.30 -20.44
CA GLU A 229 -9.01 -5.03 -21.53
C GLU A 229 -7.56 -5.35 -21.15
N VAL A 230 -7.02 -6.47 -21.64
CA VAL A 230 -5.60 -6.75 -21.49
C VAL A 230 -4.90 -6.17 -22.71
N ARG A 231 -4.05 -5.16 -22.52
CA ARG A 231 -3.18 -4.70 -23.62
C ARG A 231 -2.14 -5.78 -23.88
N SER A 232 -2.09 -6.29 -25.12
CA SER A 232 -0.94 -7.06 -25.56
C SER A 232 0.30 -6.16 -25.52
N PRO A 233 1.44 -6.66 -24.99
CA PRO A 233 2.71 -5.93 -24.99
C PRO A 233 3.23 -5.65 -26.40
#